data_AF-A0A1F0RED4-F1
#
_entry.id   AF-A0A1F0RED4-F1
#
_cell.length_a   1.000
_cell.length_b   1.000
_cell.length_c   1.000
_cell.angle_alpha   90.00
_cell.angle_beta   90.00
_cell.angle_gamma   90.00
#
_symmetry.space_group_name_H-M   'P 1'
#
loop_
_entity.id
_entity.type
_entity.pdbx_description
1 polymer ?
#
loop_
_entity_poly.entity_id
_entity_poly.type
_entity_poly.pdbx_seq_one_letter_code
_entity_poly.pdbx_strand_id
1 'polypeptide(L)'
;MTTTTLEKLYSHYPATASILPYKDWVIVATPTYKGIVAEIYKYESLSEYTNRMEADLNLEKTSEETFQDQGHAVKWAFETLGA
;
A
#
# COMPACT_ATOMS: atom_id res chain seq x y z
N MET A 1 13.92 3.61 -11.19
CA MET A 1 12.70 3.66 -10.35
C MET A 1 12.11 2.27 -10.39
N THR A 2 11.90 1.65 -9.23
CA THR A 2 11.37 0.29 -9.18
C THR A 2 9.84 0.39 -9.15
N THR A 3 9.20 0.20 -10.30
CA THR A 3 7.74 0.09 -10.37
C THR A 3 7.32 -1.31 -9.90
N THR A 4 6.26 -1.38 -9.09
CA THR A 4 5.61 -2.64 -8.69
C THR A 4 4.22 -2.72 -9.30
N THR A 5 3.50 -3.80 -9.05
CA THR A 5 2.09 -3.95 -9.43
C THR A 5 1.30 -4.49 -8.24
N LEU A 6 -0.02 -4.38 -8.26
CA LEU A 6 -0.84 -4.90 -7.17
C LEU A 6 -0.70 -6.43 -7.04
N GLU A 7 -0.59 -7.15 -8.16
CA GLU A 7 -0.29 -8.60 -8.16
C GLU A 7 1.05 -8.91 -7.47
N LYS A 8 2.10 -8.15 -7.79
CA LYS A 8 3.41 -8.31 -7.15
C LYS A 8 3.35 -7.99 -5.66
N LEU A 9 2.58 -6.99 -5.25
CA LEU A 9 2.36 -6.69 -3.82
C LEU A 9 1.72 -7.88 -3.10
N TYR A 10 0.66 -8.47 -3.66
CA TYR A 10 0.03 -9.67 -3.09
C TYR A 10 0.98 -10.88 -3.04
N SER A 11 1.91 -11.01 -3.98
CA SER A 11 2.92 -12.07 -3.96
C SER A 11 4.10 -11.78 -3.02
N HIS A 12 4.44 -10.52 -2.78
CA HIS A 12 5.60 -10.12 -2.01
C HIS A 12 5.32 -10.11 -0.50
N TYR A 13 4.17 -9.55 -0.11
CA TYR A 13 3.81 -9.40 1.29
C TYR A 13 3.19 -10.68 1.87
N PRO A 14 3.38 -10.96 3.16
CA PRO A 14 2.78 -12.13 3.80
C PRO A 14 1.25 -12.02 3.79
N ALA A 15 0.57 -13.17 3.86
CA ALA A 15 -0.89 -13.22 3.93
C ALA A 15 -1.50 -12.49 5.16
N THR A 16 -0.67 -12.17 6.15
CA THR A 16 -1.06 -11.38 7.33
C THR A 16 -0.99 -9.87 7.08
N ALA A 17 -0.44 -9.40 5.96
CA ALA A 17 -0.47 -8.00 5.57
C ALA A 17 -1.87 -7.62 5.06
N SER A 18 -2.26 -6.36 5.31
CA SER A 18 -3.48 -5.79 4.76
C SER A 18 -3.10 -4.97 3.53
N ILE A 19 -3.56 -5.39 2.35
CA ILE A 19 -3.37 -4.68 1.09
C ILE A 19 -4.73 -4.14 0.65
N LEU A 20 -4.87 -2.82 0.64
CA LEU A 20 -6.13 -2.11 0.41
C LEU A 20 -6.02 -1.16 -0.80
N PRO A 21 -6.53 -1.55 -1.97
CA PRO A 21 -6.74 -0.62 -3.08
C PRO A 21 -7.84 0.41 -2.73
N TYR A 22 -7.55 1.71 -2.90
CA TYR A 22 -8.47 2.81 -2.62
C TYR A 22 -8.27 3.96 -3.62
N LYS A 23 -9.30 4.26 -4.43
CA LYS A 23 -9.20 5.27 -5.52
C LYS A 23 -7.91 5.06 -6.32
N ASP A 24 -7.05 6.06 -6.50
CA ASP A 24 -5.80 5.95 -7.24
C ASP A 24 -4.61 5.45 -6.40
N TRP A 25 -4.89 4.89 -5.22
CA TRP A 25 -3.89 4.48 -4.23
C TRP A 25 -4.00 3.01 -3.87
N VAL A 26 -2.92 2.47 -3.33
CA VAL A 26 -2.88 1.17 -2.63
C VAL A 26 -2.18 1.38 -1.29
N ILE A 27 -2.85 1.01 -0.21
CA ILE A 27 -2.32 1.07 1.14
C ILE A 27 -1.89 -0.34 1.53
N VAL A 28 -0.66 -0.50 2.02
CA VAL A 28 -0.14 -1.76 2.53
C VAL A 28 0.20 -1.59 4.01
N ALA A 29 -0.42 -2.38 4.88
CA ALA A 29 -0.11 -2.42 6.31
C ALA A 29 0.44 -3.81 6.67
N THR A 30 1.74 -3.88 6.90
CA THR A 30 2.49 -5.14 7.03
C THR A 30 3.02 -5.34 8.46
N PRO A 31 2.76 -6.49 9.09
CA PRO A 31 3.33 -6.80 10.38
C PRO A 31 4.84 -7.06 10.29
N THR A 32 5.56 -6.46 11.23
CA THR A 32 7.00 -6.66 11.44
C THR A 32 7.24 -7.05 12.91
N TYR A 33 8.47 -7.43 13.26
CA TYR A 33 8.83 -7.71 14.66
C TYR A 33 8.72 -6.48 15.58
N LYS A 34 8.67 -5.26 15.04
CA LYS A 34 8.58 -3.98 15.80
C LYS A 34 7.16 -3.38 15.83
N GLY A 35 6.16 -4.08 15.29
CA GLY A 35 4.82 -3.55 15.07
C GLY A 35 4.46 -3.49 13.59
N ILE A 36 3.45 -2.71 13.22
CA ILE A 36 2.97 -2.62 11.84
C ILE A 36 3.64 -1.45 11.12
N VAL A 37 4.14 -1.68 9.90
CA VAL A 37 4.61 -0.62 8.99
C VAL A 37 3.52 -0.36 7.96
N ALA A 38 3.32 0.91 7.60
CA ALA A 38 2.39 1.32 6.54
C ALA A 38 3.16 1.84 5.33
N GLU A 39 2.71 1.48 4.14
CA GLU A 39 3.20 1.99 2.87
C GLU A 39 2.03 2.44 2.01
N ILE A 40 2.24 3.51 1.25
CA ILE A 40 1.25 4.12 0.36
C ILE A 40 1.85 4.14 -1.03
N TYR A 41 1.16 3.48 -1.95
CA TYR A 41 1.50 3.42 -3.36
C TYR A 41 0.46 4.17 -4.19
N LYS A 42 0.86 4.74 -5.32
CA LYS A 42 -0.01 5.43 -6.28
C LYS A 42 0.06 4.77 -7.65
N TYR A 43 -1.09 4.65 -8.32
CA TYR A 43 -1.12 4.25 -9.72
C TYR A 43 -0.67 5.40 -10.61
N GLU A 44 0.24 5.13 -11.56
CA GLU A 44 0.70 6.17 -12.50
C GLU A 44 -0.27 6.41 -13.66
N SER A 45 -0.84 5.35 -14.24
CA SER A 45 -1.67 5.44 -15.46
C SER A 45 -2.85 4.46 -15.43
N LEU A 46 -3.64 4.43 -14.36
CA LEU A 46 -4.69 3.43 -14.17
C LEU A 46 -5.68 3.32 -15.35
N SER A 47 -5.98 4.42 -16.04
CA SER A 47 -6.87 4.45 -17.20
C SER A 47 -6.33 3.74 -18.45
N GLU A 48 -5.03 3.50 -18.52
CA GLU A 48 -4.37 2.82 -19.64
C GLU A 48 -4.43 1.29 -19.51
N TYR A 49 -4.86 0.78 -18.36
CA TYR A 49 -4.94 -0.65 -18.07
C TYR A 49 -6.40 -1.11 -17.98
N THR A 50 -6.69 -2.25 -18.59
CA THR A 50 -7.99 -2.93 -18.46
C THR A 50 -8.12 -3.64 -17.10
N ASN A 51 -6.99 -3.92 -16.43
CA ASN A 51 -6.92 -4.62 -15.16
C ASN A 51 -6.01 -3.88 -14.18
N ARG A 52 -6.55 -3.53 -13.00
CA ARG A 52 -5.80 -2.83 -11.94
C ARG A 52 -4.64 -3.64 -11.37
N MET A 53 -4.70 -4.98 -11.49
CA MET A 53 -3.65 -5.87 -10.98
C MET A 53 -2.30 -5.68 -11.68
N GLU A 54 -2.32 -5.28 -12.95
CA GLU A 54 -1.15 -5.13 -13.81
C GLU A 54 -0.66 -3.69 -13.93
N ALA A 55 -1.44 -2.73 -13.45
CA ALA A 55 -1.09 -1.31 -13.52
C ALA A 55 0.13 -1.00 -12.64
N ASP A 56 1.00 -0.13 -13.16
CA ASP A 56 2.19 0.30 -12.45
C ASP A 56 1.84 1.09 -11.18
N LEU A 57 2.51 0.70 -10.09
CA LEU A 57 2.42 1.32 -8.77
C LEU A 57 3.79 1.86 -8.37
N ASN A 58 3.80 3.13 -7.94
CA ASN A 58 4.96 3.77 -7.35
C ASN A 58 4.77 3.93 -5.85
N LEU A 59 5.84 3.65 -5.09
CA LEU A 59 5.86 3.91 -3.65
C LEU A 59 5.99 5.41 -3.41
N GLU A 60 5.02 5.99 -2.73
CA GLU A 60 4.97 7.43 -2.45
C GLU A 60 5.41 7.73 -1.02
N LYS A 61 5.02 6.87 -0.07
CA LYS A 61 5.35 7.07 1.34
C LYS A 61 5.43 5.75 2.10
N THR A 62 6.34 5.71 3.05
CA THR A 62 6.42 4.69 4.10
C THR A 62 6.31 5.38 5.45
N SER A 63 5.64 4.75 6.42
CA SER A 63 5.58 5.27 7.78
C SER A 63 6.97 5.29 8.41
N GLU A 64 7.34 6.40 9.04
CA GLU A 64 8.61 6.52 9.77
C GLU A 64 8.59 5.75 11.08
N GLU A 65 7.40 5.60 11.67
CA GLU A 65 7.15 4.86 12.90
C GLU A 65 6.34 3.58 12.63
N THR A 66 6.28 2.70 13.64
CA THR A 66 5.41 1.52 13.63
C THR A 66 4.11 1.78 14.39
N PHE A 67 3.06 1.06 14.00
CA PHE A 67 1.73 1.15 14.61
C PHE A 67 1.42 -0.07 15.47
N GLN A 68 0.50 0.13 16.43
CA GLN A 68 0.01 -0.93 17.32
C GLN A 68 -0.65 -2.08 16.56
N ASP A 69 -1.46 -1.76 15.55
CA ASP A 69 -2.16 -2.72 14.72
C ASP A 69 -2.41 -2.15 13.31
N GLN A 70 -2.95 -3.01 12.43
CA GLN A 70 -3.19 -2.66 11.02
C GLN A 70 -4.29 -1.60 10.86
N GLY A 71 -5.24 -1.52 11.80
CA GLY A 71 -6.28 -0.49 11.79
C GLY A 71 -5.68 0.90 12.01
N HIS A 72 -4.76 1.04 12.97
CA HIS A 72 -4.02 2.28 13.21
C HIS A 72 -3.14 2.67 12.01
N ALA A 73 -2.47 1.69 11.40
CA ALA A 73 -1.66 1.90 10.19
C ALA A 73 -2.51 2.39 9.00
N VAL A 74 -3.66 1.75 8.76
CA VAL A 74 -4.59 2.14 7.68
C VAL A 74 -5.20 3.51 7.96
N LYS A 75 -5.57 3.80 9.22
CA LYS A 75 -6.06 5.13 9.62
C LYS A 75 -5.04 6.21 9.31
N TRP A 76 -3.78 6.03 9.70
CA TRP A 76 -2.70 6.97 9.40
C TRP A 76 -2.53 7.18 7.89
N ALA A 77 -2.68 6.12 7.08
CA ALA A 77 -2.59 6.23 5.63
C ALA A 77 -3.73 7.09 5.06
N PHE A 78 -4.97 6.91 5.52
CA PHE A 78 -6.09 7.77 5.11
C PHE A 78 -5.91 9.23 5.54
N GLU A 79 -5.47 9.47 6.78
CA GLU A 79 -5.15 10.82 7.28
C GLU A 79 -4.05 11.48 6.44
N THR A 80 -3.03 10.71 6.04
CA THR A 80 -1.94 11.17 5.16
C THR A 80 -2.44 11.53 3.77
N LEU A 81 -3.43 10.79 3.25
CA LEU A 81 -4.05 11.06 1.95
C LEU A 81 -5.10 12.18 2.00
N GLY A 82 -5.47 12.68 3.19
CA GLY A 82 -6.53 13.68 3.38
C GLY A 82 -7.92 13.16 3.03
N ALA A 83 -8.17 11.87 3.29
CA ALA A 83 -9.37 11.13 2.88
C ALA A 83 -10.30 10.75 4.05
#